data_AF-A0A497H4Z3-F1
#
_entry.id   AF-A0A497H4Z3-F1
#
_cell.length_a   1.000
_cell.length_b   1.000
_cell.length_c   1.000
_cell.angle_alpha   90.00
_cell.angle_beta   90.00
_cell.angle_gamma   90.00
#
_symmetry.space_group_name_H-M   'P 1'
#
loop_
_entity.id
_entity.type
_entity.pdbx_description
1 polymer ?
#
loop_
_entity_poly.entity_id
_entity_poly.type
_entity_poly.pdbx_seq_one_letter_code
_entity_poly.pdbx_strand_id
1 'polypeptide(L)'
;MFNIKGKVMKKYFLLLGFLFLSIGLNCYFLFYLLKFSSFSLFQKAQIEELLSQFKKAPETKDQEETSFTKLLEIEEKIKNLEDSLQSMVGYSKENLSTEDEINQRLDTLFNEFFEFKKQFISLNEENLKIQKEILALIDNIERTNESSTETTEEKEKIEEPKKTQERIKPLLITEVASGFDSLKNEFIEIYNPNDFPVEINDDNFVLELVDSQNRKTQKRIDWKRNIIPERGFFLFIGGEIKTKNQKLEGDAYFSSQLASISGVVIRKKKGEVFDRVGWGKPNSPIPILATELKAKLKDGGLKTGESLQRKIQNSEFIDTNNNENDFEFSLILTPQNSLGERLIYSKVQSLALEEKQRKAQQEKTEQVFDQENSKMLDWSQKEKILITEVHIEGDEFVKFFNPGNTPVSLKDKYLAYFSQNRLIKEPYRLWKIDENLVISPNSHFTIAICLKEDSTLNPDWQLLTKENKPYSKAQIASDGAIGLFDCDPKEEGEKCKIDLVGWGKAKVFEREPALFPKGSTLLLRKGINSSYQDTDNNLNDFEAR
;
A
#
# COMPACT_ATOMS: atom_id res chain seq x y z
N MET A 1 -29.30 -18.10 -41.38
CA MET A 1 -28.21 -17.10 -41.40
C MET A 1 -27.88 -16.46 -40.03
N PHE A 2 -28.63 -16.70 -38.95
CA PHE A 2 -28.37 -16.05 -37.64
C PHE A 2 -27.39 -16.79 -36.68
N ASN A 3 -26.89 -17.98 -37.02
CA ASN A 3 -26.00 -18.77 -36.13
C ASN A 3 -24.49 -18.48 -36.31
N ILE A 4 -24.13 -17.56 -37.21
CA ILE A 4 -22.73 -17.24 -37.53
C ILE A 4 -22.19 -16.12 -36.61
N LYS A 5 -23.03 -15.16 -36.20
CA LYS A 5 -22.60 -14.03 -35.35
C LYS A 5 -22.20 -14.44 -33.93
N GLY A 6 -22.85 -15.46 -33.34
CA GLY A 6 -22.52 -15.96 -32.01
C GLY A 6 -21.16 -16.67 -31.93
N LYS A 7 -20.78 -17.43 -32.97
CA LYS A 7 -19.46 -18.10 -33.04
C LYS A 7 -18.31 -17.11 -33.26
N VAL A 8 -18.54 -16.06 -34.04
CA VAL A 8 -17.54 -15.01 -34.28
C VAL A 8 -17.29 -14.18 -33.00
N MET A 9 -18.35 -13.80 -32.27
CA MET A 9 -18.23 -13.09 -30.99
C MET A 9 -17.53 -13.93 -29.91
N LYS A 10 -17.82 -15.24 -29.82
CA LYS A 10 -17.11 -16.14 -28.88
C LYS A 10 -15.61 -16.24 -29.20
N LYS A 11 -15.24 -16.31 -30.48
CA LYS A 11 -13.83 -16.27 -30.90
C LYS A 11 -13.15 -14.95 -30.53
N TYR A 12 -13.83 -13.81 -30.69
CA TYR A 12 -13.28 -12.51 -30.31
C TYR A 12 -13.05 -12.37 -28.80
N PHE A 13 -13.96 -12.85 -27.95
CA PHE A 13 -13.80 -12.81 -26.50
C PHE A 13 -12.68 -13.73 -25.99
N LEU A 14 -12.53 -14.92 -26.59
CA LEU A 14 -11.40 -15.81 -26.33
C LEU A 14 -10.08 -15.16 -26.74
N LEU A 15 -10.01 -14.56 -27.94
CA LEU A 15 -8.82 -13.86 -28.42
C LEU A 15 -8.42 -12.69 -27.50
N LEU A 16 -9.40 -11.92 -27.01
CA LEU A 16 -9.16 -10.82 -26.07
C LEU A 16 -8.64 -11.34 -24.72
N GLY A 17 -9.23 -12.42 -24.19
CA GLY A 17 -8.79 -13.06 -22.95
C GLY A 17 -7.34 -13.57 -23.03
N PHE A 18 -6.97 -14.19 -24.15
CA PHE A 18 -5.59 -14.60 -24.42
C PHE A 18 -4.63 -13.43 -24.55
N LEU A 19 -5.06 -12.32 -25.16
CA LEU A 19 -4.25 -11.10 -25.24
C LEU A 19 -3.95 -10.54 -23.84
N PHE A 20 -4.94 -10.49 -22.96
CA PHE A 20 -4.75 -10.04 -21.57
C PHE A 20 -3.87 -10.99 -20.74
N LEU A 21 -3.99 -12.30 -20.95
CA LEU A 21 -3.15 -13.30 -20.28
C LEU A 21 -1.69 -13.20 -20.75
N SER A 22 -1.47 -13.05 -22.06
CA SER A 22 -0.14 -12.84 -22.66
C SER A 22 0.51 -11.54 -22.19
N ILE A 23 -0.25 -10.45 -22.08
CA ILE A 23 0.25 -9.19 -21.52
C ILE A 23 0.62 -9.35 -20.04
N GLY A 24 -0.23 -10.03 -19.25
CA GLY A 24 0.06 -10.30 -17.83
C GLY A 24 1.32 -11.16 -17.61
N LEU A 25 1.50 -12.21 -18.42
CA LEU A 25 2.68 -13.08 -18.39
C LEU A 25 3.94 -12.35 -18.85
N ASN A 26 3.85 -11.53 -19.91
CA ASN A 26 4.97 -10.71 -20.37
C ASN A 26 5.36 -9.65 -19.32
N CYS A 27 4.40 -9.03 -18.63
CA CYS A 27 4.70 -8.10 -17.54
C CYS A 27 5.36 -8.79 -16.34
N TYR A 28 4.90 -9.98 -15.98
CA TYR A 28 5.49 -10.78 -14.91
C TYR A 28 6.91 -11.25 -15.24
N PHE A 29 7.13 -11.68 -16.49
CA PHE A 29 8.44 -12.06 -17.00
C PHE A 29 9.39 -10.86 -17.05
N LEU A 30 8.94 -9.71 -17.55
CA LEU A 30 9.72 -8.46 -17.60
C LEU A 30 10.10 -7.97 -16.19
N PHE A 31 9.21 -8.10 -15.21
CA PHE A 31 9.50 -7.78 -13.81
C PHE A 31 10.60 -8.69 -13.23
N TYR A 32 10.57 -9.99 -13.54
CA TYR A 32 11.64 -10.91 -13.16
C TYR A 32 12.96 -10.62 -13.86
N LEU A 33 12.94 -10.26 -15.15
CA LEU A 33 14.13 -9.83 -15.90
C LEU A 33 14.77 -8.57 -15.29
N LEU A 34 13.96 -7.59 -14.88
CA LEU A 34 14.45 -6.37 -14.23
C LEU A 34 15.04 -6.64 -12.83
N LYS A 35 14.46 -7.58 -12.07
CA LYS A 35 15.05 -8.04 -10.80
C LYS A 35 16.34 -8.82 -11.00
N PHE A 36 16.41 -9.61 -12.07
CA PHE A 36 17.62 -10.38 -12.39
C PHE A 36 18.78 -9.47 -12.80
N SER A 37 18.55 -8.50 -13.69
CA SER A 37 19.60 -7.58 -14.14
C SER A 37 20.16 -6.73 -12.99
N SER A 38 19.31 -6.26 -12.09
CA SER A 38 19.72 -5.51 -10.90
C SER A 38 20.49 -6.38 -9.88
N PHE A 39 20.13 -7.66 -9.76
CA PHE A 39 20.86 -8.60 -8.91
C PHE A 39 22.21 -9.02 -9.50
N SER A 40 22.30 -9.27 -10.82
CA SER A 40 23.57 -9.58 -11.51
C SER A 40 24.58 -8.43 -11.36
N LEU A 41 24.14 -7.18 -11.60
CA LEU A 41 24.95 -5.99 -11.40
C LEU A 41 25.46 -5.84 -9.95
N PHE A 42 24.62 -6.18 -8.97
CA PHE A 42 25.00 -6.13 -7.56
C PHE A 42 26.04 -7.19 -7.20
N GLN A 43 25.87 -8.44 -7.66
CA GLN A 43 26.87 -9.48 -7.42
C GLN A 43 28.20 -9.18 -8.12
N LYS A 44 28.15 -8.65 -9.35
CA LYS A 44 29.35 -8.22 -10.06
C LYS A 44 30.12 -7.15 -9.29
N ALA A 45 29.44 -6.14 -8.75
CA ALA A 45 30.07 -5.11 -7.94
C ALA A 45 30.70 -5.67 -6.64
N GLN A 46 30.03 -6.61 -5.97
CA GLN A 46 30.60 -7.27 -4.78
C GLN A 46 31.84 -8.10 -5.11
N ILE A 47 31.82 -8.82 -6.24
CA ILE A 47 32.97 -9.60 -6.71
C ILE A 47 34.13 -8.67 -7.08
N GLU A 48 33.88 -7.59 -7.81
CA GLU A 48 34.91 -6.60 -8.16
C GLU A 48 35.54 -5.93 -6.91
N GLU A 49 34.73 -5.63 -5.89
CA GLU A 49 35.22 -5.08 -4.62
C GLU A 49 36.09 -6.09 -3.86
N LEU A 50 35.63 -7.34 -3.74
CA LEU A 50 36.41 -8.41 -3.12
C LEU A 50 37.72 -8.66 -3.87
N LEU A 51 37.70 -8.67 -5.21
CA LEU A 51 38.89 -8.80 -6.05
C LEU A 51 39.86 -7.62 -5.85
N SER A 52 39.35 -6.41 -5.64
CA SER A 52 40.15 -5.22 -5.36
C SER A 52 40.83 -5.26 -3.99
N GLN A 53 40.13 -5.77 -2.97
CA GLN A 53 40.70 -5.99 -1.64
C GLN A 53 41.77 -7.09 -1.68
N PHE A 54 41.51 -8.16 -2.41
CA PHE A 54 42.44 -9.29 -2.56
C PHE A 54 43.75 -8.89 -3.25
N LYS A 55 43.69 -8.08 -4.32
CA LYS A 55 44.87 -7.57 -5.03
C LYS A 55 45.80 -6.69 -4.19
N LYS A 56 45.37 -6.25 -3.00
CA LYS A 56 46.16 -5.41 -2.08
C LYS A 56 46.86 -6.21 -0.98
N ALA A 57 46.56 -7.51 -0.83
CA ALA A 57 47.19 -8.35 0.19
C ALA A 57 48.61 -8.78 -0.24
N PRO A 58 49.58 -8.85 0.70
CA PRO A 58 50.95 -9.32 0.41
C PRO A 58 50.99 -10.83 0.13
N GLU A 59 51.80 -11.22 -0.87
CA GLU A 59 51.81 -12.53 -1.55
C GLU A 59 51.84 -13.77 -0.62
N THR A 60 50.75 -14.53 -0.59
CA THR A 60 50.74 -15.96 -0.22
C THR A 60 50.24 -16.82 -1.39
N LYS A 61 51.16 -17.15 -2.30
CA LYS A 61 50.85 -17.61 -3.67
C LYS A 61 49.96 -18.85 -3.83
N ASP A 62 50.05 -19.85 -2.94
CA ASP A 62 49.48 -21.17 -3.26
C ASP A 62 47.99 -21.36 -2.86
N GLN A 63 47.50 -20.67 -1.81
CA GLN A 63 46.07 -20.71 -1.44
C GLN A 63 45.24 -19.63 -2.15
N GLU A 64 45.88 -18.55 -2.57
CA GLU A 64 45.26 -17.43 -3.30
C GLU A 64 44.79 -17.85 -4.69
N GLU A 65 45.54 -18.70 -5.38
CA GLU A 65 45.26 -19.10 -6.76
C GLU A 65 43.98 -19.94 -6.87
N THR A 66 43.69 -20.80 -5.90
CA THR A 66 42.52 -21.71 -5.93
C THR A 66 41.20 -20.96 -5.78
N SER A 67 41.10 -20.00 -4.87
CA SER A 67 39.88 -19.21 -4.66
C SER A 67 39.64 -18.23 -5.81
N PHE A 68 40.72 -17.73 -6.42
CA PHE A 68 40.65 -16.84 -7.58
C PHE A 68 40.15 -17.57 -8.84
N THR A 69 40.62 -18.79 -9.11
CA THR A 69 40.13 -19.60 -10.24
C THR A 69 38.63 -19.89 -10.13
N LYS A 70 38.13 -20.22 -8.93
CA LYS A 70 36.70 -20.47 -8.71
C LYS A 70 35.82 -19.24 -8.96
N LEU A 71 36.31 -18.04 -8.65
CA LEU A 71 35.60 -16.79 -8.93
C LEU A 71 35.48 -16.53 -10.44
N LEU A 72 36.55 -16.78 -11.20
CA LEU A 72 36.53 -16.65 -12.67
C LEU A 72 35.56 -17.66 -13.32
N GLU A 73 35.52 -18.90 -12.81
CA GLU A 73 34.54 -19.90 -13.26
C GLU A 73 33.08 -19.45 -13.01
N ILE A 74 32.81 -18.77 -11.89
CA ILE A 74 31.48 -18.22 -11.60
C ILE A 74 31.14 -17.06 -12.55
N GLU A 75 32.08 -16.16 -12.82
CA GLU A 75 31.87 -15.06 -13.76
C GLU A 75 31.50 -15.56 -15.16
N GLU A 76 32.20 -16.61 -15.63
CA GLU A 76 31.88 -17.27 -16.90
C GLU A 76 30.50 -17.93 -16.89
N LYS A 77 30.12 -18.61 -15.79
CA LYS A 77 28.77 -19.18 -15.63
C LYS A 77 27.67 -18.11 -15.64
N ILE A 78 27.89 -16.95 -15.00
CA ILE A 78 26.94 -15.81 -15.02
C ILE A 78 26.78 -15.30 -16.45
N LYS A 79 27.88 -15.11 -17.19
CA LYS A 79 27.84 -14.66 -18.57
C LYS A 79 27.05 -15.60 -19.48
N ASN A 80 27.26 -16.91 -19.36
CA ASN A 80 26.53 -17.92 -20.13
C ASN A 80 25.01 -17.91 -19.83
N LEU A 81 24.63 -17.63 -18.58
CA LEU A 81 23.24 -17.44 -18.18
C LEU A 81 22.63 -16.18 -18.80
N GLU A 82 23.37 -15.07 -18.84
CA GLU A 82 22.93 -13.82 -19.48
C GLU A 82 22.70 -13.99 -20.98
N ASP A 83 23.61 -14.69 -21.67
CA ASP A 83 23.49 -14.98 -23.11
C ASP A 83 22.27 -15.89 -23.39
N SER A 84 22.05 -16.90 -22.55
CA SER A 84 20.87 -17.78 -22.65
C SER A 84 19.56 -16.99 -22.51
N LEU A 85 19.51 -16.06 -21.56
CA LEU A 85 18.35 -15.22 -21.29
C LEU A 85 18.09 -14.21 -22.42
N GLN A 86 19.14 -13.63 -23.02
CA GLN A 86 19.00 -12.79 -24.21
C GLN A 86 18.46 -13.56 -25.40
N SER A 87 18.88 -14.82 -25.59
CA SER A 87 18.34 -15.67 -26.66
C SER A 87 16.84 -15.90 -26.48
N MET A 88 16.37 -16.23 -25.27
CA MET A 88 14.94 -16.41 -24.97
C MET A 88 14.10 -15.18 -25.31
N VAL A 89 14.62 -13.96 -25.04
CA VAL A 89 13.92 -12.71 -25.37
C VAL A 89 13.89 -12.46 -26.89
N GLY A 90 14.98 -12.79 -27.59
CA GLY A 90 15.11 -12.66 -29.05
C GLY A 90 14.10 -13.49 -29.84
N TYR A 91 13.72 -14.67 -29.33
CA TYR A 91 12.76 -15.57 -29.97
C TYR A 91 11.29 -15.10 -29.97
N SER A 92 10.93 -14.03 -29.25
CA SER A 92 9.54 -13.52 -29.23
C SER A 92 9.07 -12.83 -30.53
N LYS A 93 9.92 -12.79 -31.57
CA LYS A 93 9.64 -12.13 -32.86
C LYS A 93 9.17 -13.06 -33.98
N GLU A 94 9.04 -14.36 -33.74
CA GLU A 94 8.58 -15.30 -34.78
C GLU A 94 7.06 -15.22 -35.00
N ASN A 95 6.64 -15.16 -36.27
CA ASN A 95 5.23 -15.17 -36.65
C ASN A 95 4.64 -16.59 -36.46
N LEU A 96 4.16 -16.89 -35.26
CA LEU A 96 3.42 -18.12 -34.99
C LEU A 96 2.00 -18.02 -35.59
N SER A 97 1.59 -19.02 -36.36
CA SER A 97 0.39 -18.94 -37.21
C SER A 97 -0.82 -19.70 -36.64
N THR A 98 -0.58 -20.63 -35.73
CA THR A 98 -1.62 -21.46 -35.11
C THR A 98 -1.57 -21.46 -33.58
N GLU A 99 -2.71 -21.73 -32.95
CA GLU A 99 -2.87 -21.78 -31.48
C GLU A 99 -2.04 -22.90 -30.84
N ASP A 100 -1.92 -24.04 -31.52
CA ASP A 100 -1.12 -25.18 -31.04
C ASP A 100 0.39 -24.86 -31.05
N GLU A 101 0.88 -24.15 -32.07
CA GLU A 101 2.27 -23.66 -32.13
C GLU A 101 2.57 -22.69 -30.97
N ILE A 102 1.61 -21.82 -30.63
CA ILE A 102 1.75 -20.88 -29.50
C ILE A 102 1.82 -21.62 -28.17
N ASN A 103 0.93 -22.59 -27.94
CA ASN A 103 0.90 -23.34 -26.68
C ASN A 103 2.15 -24.22 -26.51
N GLN A 104 2.56 -24.95 -27.55
CA GLN A 104 3.80 -25.74 -27.51
C GLN A 104 5.03 -24.86 -27.24
N ARG A 105 5.05 -23.64 -27.79
CA ARG A 105 6.14 -22.69 -27.54
C ARG A 105 6.12 -22.15 -26.12
N LEU A 106 4.95 -21.84 -25.57
CA LEU A 106 4.83 -21.41 -24.17
C LEU A 106 5.32 -22.49 -23.21
N ASP A 107 4.95 -23.76 -23.42
CA ASP A 107 5.42 -24.87 -22.59
C ASP A 107 6.95 -25.04 -22.65
N THR A 108 7.53 -24.86 -23.85
CA THR A 108 8.98 -24.89 -24.04
C THR A 108 9.66 -23.77 -23.24
N LEU A 109 9.17 -22.53 -23.36
CA LEU A 109 9.70 -21.38 -22.63
C LEU A 109 9.55 -21.53 -21.11
N PHE A 110 8.44 -22.10 -20.64
CA PHE A 110 8.24 -22.37 -19.22
C PHE A 110 9.25 -23.37 -18.66
N ASN A 111 9.52 -24.45 -19.39
CA ASN A 111 10.51 -25.46 -18.98
C ASN A 111 11.93 -24.90 -19.01
N GLU A 112 12.30 -24.16 -20.07
CA GLU A 112 13.59 -23.47 -20.17
C GLU A 112 13.79 -22.48 -19.01
N PHE A 113 12.76 -21.70 -18.66
CA PHE A 113 12.79 -20.79 -17.52
C PHE A 113 12.95 -21.52 -16.18
N PHE A 114 12.32 -22.68 -16.01
CA PHE A 114 12.42 -23.45 -14.76
C PHE A 114 13.82 -24.03 -14.56
N GLU A 115 14.44 -24.54 -15.63
CA GLU A 115 15.83 -25.01 -15.59
C GLU A 115 16.82 -23.87 -15.36
N PHE A 116 16.61 -22.72 -16.00
CA PHE A 116 17.37 -21.51 -15.72
C PHE A 116 17.33 -21.12 -14.24
N LYS A 117 16.14 -21.12 -13.63
CA LYS A 117 15.97 -20.79 -12.20
C LYS A 117 16.76 -21.75 -11.30
N LYS A 118 16.79 -23.05 -11.61
CA LYS A 118 17.57 -24.03 -10.84
C LYS A 118 19.07 -23.75 -10.93
N GLN A 119 19.58 -23.52 -12.14
CA GLN A 119 21.00 -23.21 -12.34
C GLN A 119 21.41 -21.94 -11.59
N PHE A 120 20.56 -20.92 -11.63
CA PHE A 120 20.80 -19.67 -10.90
C PHE A 120 20.86 -19.85 -9.38
N ILE A 121 19.94 -20.62 -8.79
CA ILE A 121 19.94 -20.90 -7.35
C ILE A 121 21.25 -21.60 -6.94
N SER A 122 21.64 -22.64 -7.69
CA SER A 122 22.89 -23.38 -7.46
C SER A 122 24.12 -22.47 -7.51
N LEU A 123 24.18 -21.57 -8.50
CA LEU A 123 25.29 -20.63 -8.65
C LEU A 123 25.37 -19.63 -7.49
N ASN A 124 24.22 -19.16 -7.01
CA ASN A 124 24.16 -18.25 -5.87
C ASN A 124 24.63 -18.91 -4.56
N GLU A 125 24.32 -20.19 -4.36
CA GLU A 125 24.83 -20.96 -3.22
C GLU A 125 26.35 -21.18 -3.30
N GLU A 126 26.88 -21.47 -4.50
CA GLU A 126 28.32 -21.61 -4.76
C GLU A 126 29.05 -20.28 -4.47
N ASN A 127 28.52 -19.15 -4.93
CA ASN A 127 29.08 -17.82 -4.67
C ASN A 127 29.11 -17.50 -3.16
N LEU A 128 28.00 -17.74 -2.45
CA LEU A 128 27.93 -17.51 -1.01
C LEU A 128 28.96 -18.34 -0.23
N LYS A 129 29.24 -19.57 -0.69
CA LYS A 129 30.27 -20.43 -0.08
C LYS A 129 31.67 -19.82 -0.26
N ILE A 130 32.01 -19.36 -1.47
CA ILE A 130 33.31 -18.74 -1.76
C ILE A 130 33.49 -17.44 -0.97
N GLN A 131 32.47 -16.60 -0.85
CA GLN A 131 32.53 -15.38 -0.03
C GLN A 131 32.89 -15.70 1.44
N LYS A 132 32.34 -16.78 2.00
CA LYS A 132 32.68 -17.22 3.36
C LYS A 132 34.12 -17.73 3.46
N GLU A 133 34.60 -18.47 2.46
CA GLU A 133 35.99 -18.94 2.39
C GLU A 133 36.97 -17.75 2.36
N ILE A 134 36.67 -16.70 1.58
CA ILE A 134 37.49 -15.47 1.50
C ILE A 134 37.51 -14.70 2.83
N LEU A 135 36.36 -14.51 3.48
CA LEU A 135 36.30 -13.81 4.77
C LEU A 135 37.10 -14.53 5.86
N ALA A 136 37.05 -15.86 5.87
CA ALA A 136 37.85 -16.65 6.80
C ALA A 136 39.37 -16.52 6.53
N LEU A 137 39.77 -16.41 5.26
CA LEU A 137 41.15 -16.14 4.87
C LEU A 137 41.62 -14.75 5.36
N ILE A 138 40.80 -13.71 5.22
CA ILE A 138 41.12 -12.35 5.68
C ILE A 138 41.34 -12.33 7.20
N ASP A 139 40.45 -12.94 7.98
CA ASP A 139 40.55 -13.02 9.44
C ASP A 139 41.83 -13.77 9.90
N ASN A 140 42.24 -14.81 9.16
CA ASN A 140 43.50 -15.51 9.44
C ASN A 140 44.74 -14.64 9.14
N ILE A 141 44.71 -13.84 8.07
CA ILE A 141 45.81 -12.92 7.72
C ILE A 141 45.96 -11.84 8.80
N GLU A 142 44.86 -11.26 9.27
CA GLU A 142 44.87 -10.24 10.33
C GLU A 142 45.48 -10.78 11.63
N ARG A 143 45.09 -11.98 12.06
CA ARG A 143 45.67 -12.64 13.25
C ARG A 143 47.16 -12.94 13.10
N THR A 144 47.61 -13.32 11.91
CA THR A 144 49.02 -13.66 11.68
C THR A 144 49.91 -12.41 11.73
N ASN A 145 49.39 -11.26 11.28
CA ASN A 145 50.10 -9.99 11.32
C ASN A 145 50.23 -9.43 12.76
N GLU A 146 49.21 -9.58 13.59
CA GLU A 146 49.24 -9.13 15.00
C GLU A 146 50.24 -9.92 15.85
N SER A 147 50.48 -11.21 15.55
CA SER A 147 51.42 -12.05 16.29
C SER A 147 52.91 -11.74 16.04
N SER A 148 53.24 -10.83 15.11
CA SER A 148 54.62 -10.60 14.65
C SER A 148 55.31 -9.34 15.21
N THR A 149 54.65 -8.59 16.10
CA THR A 149 55.17 -7.28 16.60
C THR A 149 55.60 -7.23 18.07
N GLU A 150 55.77 -8.36 18.76
CA GLU A 150 56.30 -8.38 20.14
C GLU A 150 57.71 -9.00 20.24
N THR A 151 58.73 -8.14 20.16
CA THR A 151 60.11 -8.27 20.70
C THR A 151 60.79 -6.93 20.41
N THR A 152 61.51 -6.21 21.27
CA THR A 152 62.14 -6.44 22.57
C THR A 152 62.40 -5.02 23.12
N GLU A 153 62.13 -4.72 24.40
CA GLU A 153 62.97 -3.78 25.15
C GLU A 153 62.71 -3.93 26.65
N GLU A 154 63.63 -4.64 27.29
CA GLU A 154 63.73 -4.87 28.73
C GLU A 154 64.66 -3.80 29.32
N LYS A 155 64.19 -3.03 30.31
CA LYS A 155 65.06 -2.33 31.27
C LYS A 155 64.36 -2.10 32.62
N GLU A 156 65.11 -2.45 33.67
CA GLU A 156 64.84 -2.51 35.11
C GLU A 156 64.22 -1.21 35.68
N LYS A 157 63.08 -1.24 36.40
CA LYS A 157 62.78 -1.73 37.77
C LYS A 157 63.22 -0.79 38.91
N ILE A 158 62.27 0.04 39.36
CA ILE A 158 62.16 0.54 40.75
C ILE A 158 60.71 0.26 41.18
N GLU A 159 60.52 -0.56 42.22
CA GLU A 159 59.22 -1.03 42.71
C GLU A 159 58.53 0.03 43.59
N GLU A 160 57.62 0.80 42.99
CA GLU A 160 56.45 1.35 43.70
C GLU A 160 55.35 0.27 43.79
N PRO A 161 54.51 0.27 44.84
CA PRO A 161 53.42 -0.70 44.97
C PRO A 161 52.51 -0.61 43.74
N LYS A 162 52.61 -1.61 42.86
CA LYS A 162 51.76 -1.77 41.67
C LYS A 162 50.31 -1.74 42.11
N LYS A 163 49.69 -0.56 42.00
CA LYS A 163 48.25 -0.38 42.02
C LYS A 163 47.74 -1.27 40.89
N THR A 164 47.16 -2.42 41.22
CA THR A 164 46.56 -3.33 40.25
C THR A 164 45.57 -2.51 39.45
N GLN A 165 45.95 -2.17 38.22
CA GLN A 165 45.13 -1.36 37.34
C GLN A 165 43.93 -2.24 36.99
N GLU A 166 42.81 -2.00 37.67
CA GLU A 166 41.57 -2.73 37.42
C GLU A 166 41.25 -2.60 35.93
N ARG A 167 41.15 -3.75 35.28
CA ARG A 167 40.87 -3.83 33.85
C ARG A 167 39.43 -3.38 33.63
N ILE A 168 39.28 -2.18 33.09
CA ILE A 168 37.97 -1.62 32.71
C ILE A 168 37.30 -2.60 31.75
N LYS A 169 36.14 -3.12 32.14
CA LYS A 169 35.29 -3.96 31.30
C LYS A 169 34.62 -3.10 30.23
N PRO A 170 34.46 -3.62 29.00
CA PRO A 170 33.79 -2.88 27.93
C PRO A 170 32.33 -2.57 28.27
N LEU A 171 31.80 -1.47 27.71
CA LEU A 171 30.37 -1.15 27.78
C LEU A 171 29.60 -2.11 26.87
N LEU A 172 28.39 -2.51 27.28
CA LEU A 172 27.58 -3.48 26.54
C LEU A 172 26.31 -2.81 26.00
N ILE A 173 25.92 -3.10 24.77
CA ILE A 173 24.60 -2.82 24.21
C ILE A 173 23.62 -3.85 24.78
N THR A 174 22.57 -3.38 25.44
CA THR A 174 21.59 -4.24 26.12
C THR A 174 20.25 -4.29 25.42
N GLU A 175 19.84 -3.23 24.75
CA GLU A 175 18.58 -3.21 24.01
C GLU A 175 18.66 -2.25 22.81
N VAL A 176 18.13 -2.68 21.66
CA VAL A 176 18.01 -1.84 20.45
C VAL A 176 16.59 -1.94 19.90
N ALA A 177 15.97 -0.80 19.59
CA ALA A 177 14.67 -0.77 18.94
C ALA A 177 14.70 0.13 17.69
N SER A 178 14.35 -0.44 16.52
CA SER A 178 14.19 0.29 15.24
C SER A 178 12.83 1.01 15.10
N GLY A 179 12.21 1.31 16.24
CA GLY A 179 10.93 1.97 16.34
C GLY A 179 10.14 1.46 17.55
N PHE A 180 9.77 2.36 18.43
CA PHE A 180 9.09 2.09 19.69
C PHE A 180 7.59 1.93 19.46
N ASP A 181 6.89 3.03 19.22
CA ASP A 181 5.50 3.12 18.76
C ASP A 181 5.42 3.55 17.28
N SER A 182 6.48 4.18 16.77
CA SER A 182 6.64 4.58 15.37
C SER A 182 8.08 4.37 14.88
N LEU A 183 8.27 4.34 13.56
CA LEU A 183 9.61 4.26 12.94
C LEU A 183 10.52 5.47 13.26
N LYS A 184 9.96 6.56 13.79
CA LYS A 184 10.74 7.76 14.16
C LYS A 184 11.27 7.72 15.58
N ASN A 185 10.82 6.75 16.39
CA ASN A 185 11.06 6.69 17.82
C ASN A 185 11.94 5.48 18.12
N GLU A 186 13.22 5.62 17.85
CA GLU A 186 14.25 4.59 18.00
C GLU A 186 14.99 4.78 19.33
N PHE A 187 15.58 3.69 19.85
CA PHE A 187 16.51 3.83 20.96
C PHE A 187 17.59 2.75 20.94
N ILE A 188 18.70 3.07 21.62
CA ILE A 188 19.82 2.17 21.91
C ILE A 188 20.11 2.33 23.40
N GLU A 189 20.08 1.23 24.14
CA GLU A 189 20.44 1.18 25.55
C GLU A 189 21.80 0.49 25.71
N ILE A 190 22.65 1.09 26.54
CA ILE A 190 23.94 0.51 26.91
C ILE A 190 24.05 0.36 28.43
N TYR A 191 24.87 -0.58 28.87
CA TYR A 191 25.11 -0.93 30.26
C TYR A 191 26.60 -0.85 30.61
N ASN A 192 26.87 -0.36 31.81
CA ASN A 192 28.20 -0.32 32.40
C ASN A 192 28.42 -1.50 33.36
N PRO A 193 29.19 -2.55 32.98
CA PRO A 193 29.46 -3.69 33.86
C PRO A 193 30.54 -3.42 34.92
N ASN A 194 31.10 -2.21 34.97
CA ASN A 194 32.08 -1.83 35.97
C ASN A 194 31.42 -1.46 37.31
N ASP A 195 32.21 -1.50 38.38
CA ASP A 195 31.90 -1.08 39.74
C ASP A 195 32.32 0.37 40.03
N PHE A 196 32.46 1.16 38.96
CA PHE A 196 32.65 2.60 39.00
C PHE A 196 31.92 3.25 37.82
N PRO A 197 31.50 4.52 37.94
CA PRO A 197 30.86 5.23 36.85
C PRO A 197 31.82 5.47 35.67
N VAL A 198 31.29 5.43 34.44
CA VAL A 198 32.05 5.66 33.20
C VAL A 198 31.57 6.95 32.53
N GLU A 199 32.51 7.86 32.24
CA GLU A 199 32.21 9.07 31.47
C GLU A 199 32.30 8.81 29.96
N ILE A 200 31.27 9.22 29.21
CA ILE A 200 31.20 9.16 27.74
C ILE A 200 30.86 10.53 27.15
N ASN A 201 31.64 10.98 26.16
CA ASN A 201 31.46 12.26 25.48
C ASN A 201 32.06 12.20 24.05
N ASP A 202 32.02 13.31 23.32
CA ASP A 202 32.50 13.39 21.93
C ASP A 202 34.02 13.13 21.77
N ASP A 203 34.79 13.13 22.87
CA ASP A 203 36.24 12.88 22.84
C ASP A 203 36.62 11.41 23.04
N ASN A 204 35.76 10.63 23.68
CA ASN A 204 36.07 9.24 24.01
C ASN A 204 35.06 8.22 23.48
N PHE A 205 33.91 8.64 22.96
CA PHE A 205 32.83 7.76 22.54
C PHE A 205 32.37 8.04 21.11
N VAL A 206 32.11 6.97 20.35
CA VAL A 206 31.56 7.04 18.99
C VAL A 206 30.43 6.02 18.87
N LEU A 207 29.28 6.50 18.38
CA LEU A 207 28.14 5.68 17.97
C LEU A 207 28.08 5.59 16.44
N GLU A 208 28.08 4.38 15.90
CA GLU A 208 27.93 4.14 14.46
C GLU A 208 26.74 3.23 14.19
N LEU A 209 26.01 3.54 13.12
CA LEU A 209 25.03 2.63 12.54
C LEU A 209 25.60 1.99 11.27
N VAL A 210 25.29 0.72 11.07
CA VAL A 210 25.69 -0.06 9.90
C VAL A 210 24.43 -0.54 9.19
N ASP A 211 24.33 -0.30 7.89
CA ASP A 211 23.18 -0.78 7.10
C ASP A 211 23.43 -2.15 6.45
N SER A 212 22.42 -2.68 5.75
CA SER A 212 22.51 -3.95 5.03
C SER A 212 23.62 -4.00 3.95
N GLN A 213 24.11 -2.84 3.50
CA GLN A 213 25.18 -2.72 2.52
C GLN A 213 26.55 -2.53 3.19
N ASN A 214 26.65 -2.73 4.51
CA ASN A 214 27.86 -2.49 5.31
C ASN A 214 28.36 -1.05 5.26
N ARG A 215 27.50 -0.08 4.95
CA ARG A 215 27.88 1.34 5.03
C ARG A 215 27.79 1.80 6.48
N LYS A 216 28.89 2.36 6.98
CA LYS A 216 28.97 2.94 8.33
C LYS A 216 28.53 4.40 8.30
N THR A 217 27.64 4.76 9.21
CA THR A 217 27.24 6.15 9.47
C THR A 217 27.52 6.50 10.92
N GLN A 218 28.53 7.33 11.15
CA GLN A 218 28.78 7.88 12.48
C GLN A 218 27.67 8.87 12.85
N LYS A 219 27.15 8.73 14.07
CA LYS A 219 26.08 9.58 14.58
C LYS A 219 26.64 10.75 15.36
N ARG A 220 26.06 11.92 15.11
CA ARG A 220 26.19 13.07 16.01
C ARG A 220 25.28 12.84 17.21
N ILE A 221 25.82 13.05 18.40
CA ILE A 221 25.13 12.86 19.67
C ILE A 221 24.84 14.25 20.28
N ASP A 222 23.61 14.48 20.72
CA ASP A 222 23.21 15.63 21.56
C ASP A 222 23.11 15.14 23.01
N TRP A 223 24.14 15.43 23.80
CA TRP A 223 24.29 14.95 25.17
C TRP A 223 23.41 15.73 26.14
N LYS A 224 22.63 15.04 26.97
CA LYS A 224 22.02 15.61 28.19
C LYS A 224 22.78 15.23 29.44
N ARG A 225 23.31 14.01 29.45
CA ARG A 225 24.17 13.44 30.48
C ARG A 225 25.35 12.75 29.81
N ASN A 226 26.45 12.61 30.52
CA ASN A 226 27.70 12.03 30.02
C ASN A 226 28.28 10.99 30.98
N ILE A 227 27.55 10.60 32.02
CA ILE A 227 28.00 9.61 33.01
C ILE A 227 27.05 8.43 32.99
N ILE A 228 27.60 7.23 32.83
CA ILE A 228 26.90 5.97 33.04
C ILE A 228 27.22 5.51 34.48
N PRO A 229 26.22 5.36 35.37
CA PRO A 229 26.46 4.89 36.73
C PRO A 229 27.14 3.53 36.76
N GLU A 230 27.80 3.20 37.88
CA GLU A 230 28.27 1.82 38.14
C GLU A 230 27.09 0.85 38.05
N ARG A 231 27.28 -0.27 37.36
CA ARG A 231 26.20 -1.26 37.13
C ARG A 231 24.89 -0.63 36.62
N GLY A 232 25.00 0.49 35.90
CA GLY A 232 23.88 1.31 35.45
C GLY A 232 23.71 1.31 33.93
N PHE A 233 22.64 1.96 33.49
CA PHE A 233 22.26 2.06 32.09
C PHE A 233 22.47 3.46 31.54
N PHE A 234 22.48 3.59 30.21
CA PHE A 234 22.48 4.85 29.50
C PHE A 234 21.67 4.71 28.21
N LEU A 235 20.78 5.66 27.96
CA LEU A 235 19.77 5.59 26.91
C LEU A 235 20.00 6.65 25.83
N PHE A 236 20.26 6.20 24.60
CA PHE A 236 20.26 7.03 23.40
C PHE A 236 18.89 6.97 22.73
N ILE A 237 18.29 8.14 22.43
CA ILE A 237 16.99 8.21 21.76
C ILE A 237 17.11 8.90 20.39
N GLY A 238 16.56 8.27 19.36
CA GLY A 238 16.24 8.94 18.10
C GLY A 238 14.75 9.18 18.04
N GLY A 239 14.28 10.40 18.36
CA GLY A 239 12.84 10.74 18.40
C GLY A 239 12.30 10.96 19.81
N GLU A 240 11.08 10.47 20.09
CA GLU A 240 10.43 10.55 21.41
C GLU A 240 10.00 9.18 21.91
N ILE A 241 10.34 8.83 23.15
CA ILE A 241 9.85 7.61 23.81
C ILE A 241 8.77 7.97 24.83
N LYS A 242 7.51 7.68 24.50
CA LYS A 242 6.38 7.95 25.38
C LYS A 242 5.26 6.92 25.25
N THR A 243 4.55 6.70 26.35
CA THR A 243 3.23 6.06 26.39
C THR A 243 2.16 7.13 26.59
N LYS A 244 0.89 6.73 26.69
CA LYS A 244 -0.22 7.65 26.97
C LYS A 244 -0.02 8.45 28.28
N ASN A 245 0.68 7.88 29.26
CA ASN A 245 0.73 8.43 30.62
C ASN A 245 2.14 8.84 31.08
N GLN A 246 3.17 8.48 30.32
CA GLN A 246 4.56 8.66 30.74
C GLN A 246 5.44 8.95 29.53
N LYS A 247 6.34 9.92 29.66
CA LYS A 247 7.45 10.17 28.74
C LYS A 247 8.75 9.74 29.42
N LEU A 248 9.64 9.08 28.70
CA LEU A 248 10.98 8.76 29.17
C LEU A 248 11.98 9.69 28.47
N GLU A 249 12.75 10.44 29.25
CA GLU A 249 13.82 11.27 28.70
C GLU A 249 15.10 10.44 28.52
N GLY A 250 15.76 10.65 27.39
CA GLY A 250 17.02 10.01 27.06
C GLY A 250 18.18 10.70 27.77
N ASP A 251 19.30 9.98 27.90
CA ASP A 251 20.55 10.56 28.37
C ASP A 251 21.29 11.29 27.25
N ALA A 252 21.06 10.87 26.00
CA ALA A 252 21.49 11.57 24.81
C ALA A 252 20.56 11.31 23.62
N TYR A 253 20.64 12.15 22.59
CA TYR A 253 19.83 12.04 21.38
C TYR A 253 20.68 11.90 20.13
N PHE A 254 20.16 11.21 19.12
CA PHE A 254 20.80 11.05 17.81
C PHE A 254 19.77 11.13 16.68
N SER A 255 20.24 11.23 15.43
CA SER A 255 19.35 11.19 14.26
C SER A 255 18.93 9.76 13.91
N SER A 256 17.61 9.48 14.02
CA SER A 256 16.98 8.18 13.77
C SER A 256 17.23 7.65 12.35
N GLN A 257 17.78 6.45 12.22
CA GLN A 257 18.03 5.76 10.94
C GLN A 257 18.17 4.23 11.10
N LEU A 258 17.66 3.65 12.19
CA LEU A 258 17.67 2.20 12.34
C LEU A 258 16.67 1.57 11.36
N ALA A 259 17.06 0.44 10.78
CA ALA A 259 16.25 -0.25 9.78
C ALA A 259 15.94 -1.69 10.21
N SER A 260 15.06 -2.36 9.45
CA SER A 260 14.74 -3.78 9.68
C SER A 260 15.95 -4.72 9.51
N ILE A 261 17.00 -4.28 8.81
CA ILE A 261 18.29 -4.93 8.69
C ILE A 261 19.34 -3.84 8.93
N SER A 262 20.02 -3.90 10.07
CA SER A 262 21.00 -2.89 10.47
C SER A 262 21.84 -3.42 11.63
N GLY A 263 22.81 -2.64 12.07
CA GLY A 263 23.61 -2.93 13.24
C GLY A 263 24.08 -1.66 13.93
N VAL A 264 24.45 -1.80 15.19
CA VAL A 264 24.98 -0.74 16.05
C VAL A 264 26.41 -1.11 16.42
N VAL A 265 27.30 -0.12 16.40
CA VAL A 265 28.66 -0.25 16.94
C VAL A 265 28.89 0.89 17.92
N ILE A 266 29.37 0.56 19.12
CA ILE A 266 29.87 1.54 20.09
C ILE A 266 31.38 1.33 20.26
N ARG A 267 32.16 2.41 20.14
CA ARG A 267 33.63 2.31 20.17
C ARG A 267 34.29 3.56 20.73
N LYS A 268 35.54 3.43 21.13
CA LYS A 268 36.42 4.56 21.44
C LYS A 268 36.75 5.34 20.18
N LYS A 269 37.05 6.63 20.34
CA LYS A 269 37.52 7.50 19.25
C LYS A 269 38.80 6.98 18.57
N LYS A 270 39.65 6.28 19.31
CA LYS A 270 40.88 5.61 18.82
C LYS A 270 40.63 4.31 18.03
N GLY A 271 39.37 3.87 17.88
CA GLY A 271 38.99 2.72 17.05
C GLY A 271 38.66 1.44 17.81
N GLU A 272 39.08 1.32 19.08
CA GLU A 272 38.76 0.15 19.92
C GLU A 272 37.25 0.01 20.13
N VAL A 273 36.67 -1.10 19.71
CA VAL A 273 35.23 -1.39 19.86
C VAL A 273 34.92 -1.78 21.29
N PHE A 274 33.89 -1.16 21.87
CA PHE A 274 33.34 -1.60 23.14
C PHE A 274 32.42 -2.81 22.92
N ASP A 275 31.46 -2.67 22.01
CA ASP A 275 30.47 -3.70 21.68
C ASP A 275 29.84 -3.40 20.31
N ARG A 276 29.26 -4.41 19.66
CA ARG A 276 28.49 -4.28 18.42
C ARG A 276 27.41 -5.34 18.32
N VAL A 277 26.30 -4.98 17.68
CA VAL A 277 25.21 -5.90 17.42
C VAL A 277 24.65 -5.71 16.02
N GLY A 278 24.60 -6.81 15.25
CA GLY A 278 24.01 -6.86 13.91
C GLY A 278 22.75 -7.73 13.89
N TRP A 279 21.72 -7.28 13.16
CA TRP A 279 20.49 -8.04 12.91
C TRP A 279 20.04 -8.00 11.46
N GLY A 280 19.20 -8.95 11.09
CA GLY A 280 18.65 -8.99 9.75
C GLY A 280 17.58 -10.06 9.52
N LYS A 281 17.43 -10.41 8.24
CA LYS A 281 16.47 -11.39 7.72
C LYS A 281 17.22 -12.57 7.13
N PRO A 282 16.65 -13.78 7.15
CA PRO A 282 17.14 -14.86 6.31
C PRO A 282 17.24 -14.40 4.84
N ASN A 283 18.29 -14.83 4.15
CA ASN A 283 18.53 -14.55 2.72
C ASN A 283 18.69 -13.06 2.36
N SER A 284 18.99 -12.19 3.32
CA SER A 284 19.34 -10.78 3.05
C SER A 284 20.80 -10.49 3.43
N PRO A 285 21.45 -9.50 2.80
CA PRO A 285 22.78 -9.05 3.21
C PRO A 285 22.81 -8.66 4.69
N ILE A 286 23.75 -9.23 5.45
CA ILE A 286 23.92 -8.99 6.88
C ILE A 286 24.94 -7.85 7.07
N PRO A 287 24.72 -6.93 8.04
CA PRO A 287 25.67 -5.87 8.40
C PRO A 287 26.87 -6.46 9.16
N ILE A 288 27.77 -7.11 8.43
CA ILE A 288 28.94 -7.82 8.96
C ILE A 288 29.85 -6.91 9.82
N LEU A 289 29.95 -5.62 9.49
CA LEU A 289 30.79 -4.68 10.26
C LEU A 289 30.27 -4.44 11.69
N ALA A 290 28.97 -4.67 11.93
CA ALA A 290 28.35 -4.60 13.25
C ALA A 290 28.06 -5.97 13.84
N THR A 291 28.41 -7.06 13.16
CA THR A 291 28.07 -8.43 13.58
C THR A 291 29.24 -9.05 14.33
N GLU A 292 28.98 -9.58 15.52
CA GLU A 292 29.92 -10.44 16.23
C GLU A 292 29.64 -11.89 15.87
N LEU A 293 30.59 -12.55 15.20
CA LEU A 293 30.54 -13.93 14.67
C LEU A 293 29.32 -14.22 13.78
N LYS A 294 28.10 -14.18 14.33
CA LYS A 294 26.83 -14.38 13.64
C LYS A 294 25.75 -13.41 14.12
N ALA A 295 25.05 -12.80 13.17
CA ALA A 295 24.00 -11.83 13.43
C ALA A 295 22.72 -12.49 13.93
N LYS A 296 21.88 -11.71 14.62
CA LYS A 296 20.53 -12.17 14.97
C LYS A 296 19.58 -12.07 13.79
N LEU A 297 19.00 -13.19 13.36
CA LEU A 297 18.09 -13.25 12.23
C LEU A 297 16.64 -13.50 12.66
N LYS A 298 15.71 -12.81 12.00
CA LYS A 298 14.25 -13.04 12.12
C LYS A 298 13.54 -12.72 10.81
N ASP A 299 12.48 -13.45 10.54
CA ASP A 299 11.63 -13.19 9.38
C ASP A 299 11.04 -11.77 9.42
N GLY A 300 11.38 -10.99 8.39
CA GLY A 300 10.99 -9.59 8.30
C GLY A 300 11.86 -8.61 9.10
N GLY A 301 12.89 -9.09 9.82
CA GLY A 301 13.87 -8.27 10.53
C GLY A 301 13.31 -7.67 11.81
N LEU A 302 13.98 -6.64 12.35
CA LEU A 302 13.50 -5.90 13.51
C LEU A 302 12.38 -4.94 13.08
N LYS A 303 11.20 -5.04 13.69
CA LYS A 303 10.01 -4.24 13.33
C LYS A 303 9.68 -3.22 14.43
N THR A 304 8.90 -2.20 14.08
CA THR A 304 8.35 -1.26 15.07
C THR A 304 7.56 -1.97 16.17
N GLY A 305 7.78 -1.57 17.41
CA GLY A 305 7.24 -2.20 18.62
C GLY A 305 7.89 -3.54 18.94
N GLU A 306 9.09 -3.78 18.44
CA GLU A 306 9.95 -4.89 18.82
C GLU A 306 11.33 -4.34 19.18
N SER A 307 12.06 -5.06 20.03
CA SER A 307 13.45 -4.78 20.32
C SER A 307 14.32 -6.02 20.15
N LEU A 308 15.61 -5.80 20.01
CA LEU A 308 16.65 -6.79 20.14
C LEU A 308 17.29 -6.61 21.50
N GLN A 309 17.09 -7.56 22.41
CA GLN A 309 17.49 -7.48 23.81
C GLN A 309 18.60 -8.50 24.10
N ARG A 310 19.63 -8.07 24.84
CA ARG A 310 20.70 -8.94 25.29
C ARG A 310 20.16 -9.87 26.39
N LYS A 311 20.45 -11.15 26.28
CA LYS A 311 20.02 -12.18 27.22
C LYS A 311 20.74 -12.01 28.56
N ILE A 312 20.05 -12.43 29.62
CA ILE A 312 20.56 -12.42 30.98
C ILE A 312 20.64 -13.87 31.48
N GLN A 313 21.78 -14.24 32.07
CA GLN A 313 21.98 -15.51 32.76
C GLN A 313 22.66 -15.24 34.09
N ASN A 314 22.14 -15.82 35.17
CA ASN A 314 22.65 -15.61 36.53
C ASN A 314 22.76 -14.12 36.93
N SER A 315 21.79 -13.30 36.51
CA SER A 315 21.75 -11.86 36.74
C SER A 315 22.87 -11.05 36.05
N GLU A 316 23.61 -11.65 35.12
CA GLU A 316 24.59 -10.96 34.28
C GLU A 316 24.20 -11.05 32.80
N PHE A 317 24.58 -10.03 32.03
CA PHE A 317 24.39 -10.04 30.58
C PHE A 317 25.35 -11.04 29.93
N ILE A 318 24.83 -11.86 29.02
CA ILE A 318 25.62 -12.82 28.25
C ILE A 318 26.36 -12.06 27.14
N ASP A 319 27.66 -12.26 27.04
CA ASP A 319 28.51 -11.70 25.99
C ASP A 319 29.52 -12.75 25.50
N THR A 320 29.10 -13.56 24.52
CA THR A 320 29.92 -14.62 23.92
C THR A 320 30.62 -14.16 22.65
N ASN A 321 30.58 -12.86 22.34
CA ASN A 321 30.94 -12.28 21.04
C ASN A 321 30.17 -12.95 19.89
N ASN A 322 28.91 -13.33 20.12
CA ASN A 322 28.06 -13.95 19.12
C ASN A 322 26.64 -13.42 19.25
N ASN A 323 26.26 -12.46 18.39
CA ASN A 323 24.98 -11.78 18.52
C ASN A 323 23.76 -12.74 18.44
N GLU A 324 23.87 -13.88 17.74
CA GLU A 324 22.80 -14.88 17.69
C GLU A 324 22.52 -15.51 19.06
N ASN A 325 23.59 -15.77 19.82
CA ASN A 325 23.52 -16.38 21.15
C ASN A 325 23.21 -15.33 22.22
N ASP A 326 23.78 -14.13 22.07
CA ASP A 326 23.75 -13.09 23.10
C ASP A 326 22.45 -12.31 23.10
N PHE A 327 21.73 -12.23 21.97
CA PHE A 327 20.50 -11.45 21.86
C PHE A 327 19.26 -12.29 21.54
N GLU A 328 18.08 -11.72 21.83
CA GLU A 328 16.77 -12.24 21.44
C GLU A 328 15.82 -11.12 21.03
N PHE A 329 14.82 -11.45 20.20
CA PHE A 329 13.79 -10.48 19.84
C PHE A 329 12.72 -10.45 20.92
N SER A 330 12.38 -9.25 21.39
CA SER A 330 11.35 -9.02 22.39
C SER A 330 10.20 -8.19 21.82
N LEU A 331 8.98 -8.47 22.31
CA LEU A 331 7.78 -7.65 22.09
C LEU A 331 7.49 -6.71 23.28
N ILE A 332 8.35 -6.76 24.30
CA ILE A 332 8.30 -5.95 25.51
C ILE A 332 9.57 -5.11 25.51
N LEU A 333 9.40 -3.80 25.35
CA LEU A 333 10.49 -2.84 25.33
C LEU A 333 10.62 -2.25 26.73
N THR A 334 11.83 -2.23 27.26
CA THR A 334 12.10 -1.80 28.64
C THR A 334 13.23 -0.77 28.75
N PRO A 335 13.26 0.29 27.93
CA PRO A 335 14.33 1.27 27.98
C PRO A 335 14.45 1.88 29.38
N GLN A 336 15.70 1.99 29.84
CA GLN A 336 16.10 2.55 31.11
C GLN A 336 17.23 3.56 30.93
N ASN A 337 17.08 4.75 31.52
CA ASN A 337 18.10 5.79 31.47
C ASN A 337 19.05 5.75 32.69
N SER A 338 20.04 6.62 32.69
CA SER A 338 21.06 6.72 33.75
C SER A 338 20.53 7.14 35.13
N LEU A 339 19.29 7.64 35.23
CA LEU A 339 18.63 7.92 36.51
C LEU A 339 17.87 6.70 37.06
N GLY A 340 17.85 5.59 36.34
CA GLY A 340 17.02 4.42 36.68
C GLY A 340 15.54 4.60 36.35
N GLU A 341 15.18 5.66 35.61
CA GLU A 341 13.83 5.81 35.08
C GLU A 341 13.64 4.79 33.96
N ARG A 342 12.53 4.06 34.01
CA ARG A 342 12.20 3.02 33.04
C ARG A 342 10.80 3.22 32.50
N LEU A 343 10.60 2.75 31.26
CA LEU A 343 9.29 2.75 30.63
C LEU A 343 9.05 1.39 29.98
N ILE A 344 7.90 0.79 30.25
CA ILE A 344 7.55 -0.54 29.73
C ILE A 344 6.52 -0.36 28.62
N TYR A 345 6.80 -0.91 27.45
CA TYR A 345 5.86 -0.93 26.34
C TYR A 345 5.71 -2.32 25.76
N SER A 346 4.46 -2.78 25.67
CA SER A 346 4.11 -4.08 25.10
C SER A 346 3.25 -3.87 23.87
N LYS A 347 3.77 -4.28 22.72
CA LYS A 347 3.01 -4.24 21.45
C LYS A 347 1.76 -5.13 21.51
N VAL A 348 1.82 -6.22 22.27
CA VAL A 348 0.67 -7.11 22.46
C VAL A 348 -0.47 -6.38 23.19
N GLN A 349 -0.14 -5.59 24.21
CA GLN A 349 -1.12 -4.80 24.95
C GLN A 349 -1.71 -3.66 24.11
N SER A 350 -0.89 -3.00 23.27
CA SER A 350 -1.39 -1.94 22.38
C SER A 350 -2.34 -2.49 21.32
N LEU A 351 -1.99 -3.60 20.68
CA LEU A 351 -2.84 -4.28 19.71
C LEU A 351 -4.16 -4.78 20.32
N ALA A 352 -4.12 -5.37 21.52
CA ALA A 352 -5.32 -5.82 22.21
C ALA A 352 -6.27 -4.65 22.56
N LEU A 353 -5.71 -3.49 22.92
CA LEU A 353 -6.50 -2.28 23.19
C LEU A 353 -7.13 -1.72 21.91
N GLU A 354 -6.40 -1.67 20.81
CA GLU A 354 -6.92 -1.25 19.49
C GLU A 354 -8.04 -2.17 19.01
N GLU A 355 -7.90 -3.49 19.16
CA GLU A 355 -8.95 -4.43 18.78
C GLU A 355 -10.21 -4.23 19.62
N LYS A 356 -10.08 -3.99 20.93
CA LYS A 356 -11.20 -3.70 21.81
C LYS A 356 -11.92 -2.41 21.41
N GLN A 357 -11.18 -1.37 21.03
CA GLN A 357 -11.75 -0.11 20.55
C GLN A 357 -12.48 -0.28 19.22
N ARG A 358 -11.91 -1.07 18.29
CA ARG A 358 -12.54 -1.38 17.01
C ARG A 358 -13.86 -2.13 17.20
N LYS A 359 -13.89 -3.15 18.08
CA LYS A 359 -15.13 -3.89 18.41
C LYS A 359 -16.18 -2.95 19.00
N ALA A 360 -15.81 -2.11 19.97
CA ALA A 360 -16.73 -1.13 20.54
C ALA A 360 -17.26 -0.11 19.52
N GLN A 361 -16.47 0.25 18.50
CA GLN A 361 -16.91 1.13 17.42
C GLN A 361 -17.81 0.42 16.40
N GLN A 362 -17.56 -0.86 16.13
CA GLN A 362 -18.44 -1.69 15.31
C GLN A 362 -19.80 -1.87 16.00
N GLU A 363 -19.82 -2.23 17.28
CA GLU A 363 -21.06 -2.35 18.08
C GLU A 363 -21.86 -1.04 18.09
N LYS A 364 -21.19 0.12 18.23
CA LYS A 364 -21.84 1.42 18.11
C LYS A 364 -22.42 1.67 16.72
N THR A 365 -21.70 1.30 15.66
CA THR A 365 -22.17 1.46 14.27
C THR A 365 -23.38 0.57 14.01
N GLU A 366 -23.38 -0.68 14.48
CA GLU A 366 -24.50 -1.61 14.37
C GLU A 366 -25.73 -1.09 15.13
N GLN A 367 -25.55 -0.56 16.35
CA GLN A 367 -26.65 0.06 17.11
C GLN A 367 -27.26 1.28 16.41
N VAL A 368 -26.45 2.10 15.74
CA VAL A 368 -26.94 3.23 14.95
C VAL A 368 -27.66 2.75 13.69
N PHE A 369 -27.15 1.72 13.01
CA PHE A 369 -27.78 1.13 11.83
C PHE A 369 -29.14 0.50 12.15
N ASP A 370 -29.28 -0.18 13.29
CA ASP A 370 -30.55 -0.73 13.75
C ASP A 370 -31.57 0.37 14.10
N GLN A 371 -31.11 1.48 14.68
CA GLN A 371 -31.96 2.65 14.95
C GLN A 371 -32.38 3.40 13.67
N GLU A 372 -31.53 3.46 12.65
CA GLU A 372 -31.86 4.09 11.36
C GLU A 372 -32.77 3.22 10.49
N ASN A 373 -32.57 1.89 10.48
CA ASN A 373 -33.47 0.97 9.78
C ASN A 373 -34.89 0.94 10.38
N SER A 374 -35.02 1.14 11.70
CA SER A 374 -36.33 1.32 12.34
C SER A 374 -37.05 2.60 11.90
N LYS A 375 -36.33 3.63 11.41
CA LYS A 375 -36.90 4.84 10.82
C LYS A 375 -37.15 4.71 9.31
N MET A 376 -36.46 3.81 8.63
CA MET A 376 -36.54 3.63 7.17
C MET A 376 -37.74 2.77 6.74
N LEU A 377 -38.32 1.97 7.64
CA LEU A 377 -39.51 1.15 7.36
C LEU A 377 -40.81 1.98 7.15
N ASP A 378 -40.79 3.28 7.49
CA ASP A 378 -41.92 4.22 7.31
C ASP A 378 -41.87 4.96 5.95
N TRP A 379 -40.77 4.85 5.18
CA TRP A 379 -40.64 5.47 3.85
C TRP A 379 -41.03 4.52 2.70
N SER A 380 -41.42 3.28 3.01
CA SER A 380 -41.70 2.20 2.06
C SER A 380 -43.05 2.28 1.33
N GLN A 381 -43.78 3.40 1.43
CA GLN A 381 -44.94 3.70 0.57
C GLN A 381 -44.87 5.10 -0.02
N LYS A 382 -43.68 5.58 -0.42
CA LYS A 382 -43.62 6.77 -1.27
C LYS A 382 -44.37 6.47 -2.58
N GLU A 383 -45.39 7.26 -2.87
CA GLU A 383 -46.24 7.13 -4.04
C GLU A 383 -45.39 7.10 -5.32
N LYS A 384 -45.34 5.95 -6.00
CA LYS A 384 -44.60 5.80 -7.26
C LYS A 384 -45.50 6.26 -8.41
N ILE A 385 -45.08 7.27 -9.16
CA ILE A 385 -45.67 7.69 -10.44
C ILE A 385 -44.58 7.60 -11.49
N LEU A 386 -44.89 7.04 -12.67
CA LEU A 386 -43.95 6.91 -13.78
C LEU A 386 -44.31 7.86 -14.91
N ILE A 387 -43.34 8.58 -15.47
CA ILE A 387 -43.40 9.25 -16.77
C ILE A 387 -43.32 8.17 -17.84
N THR A 388 -44.38 7.98 -18.60
CA THR A 388 -44.45 6.90 -19.62
C THR A 388 -44.31 7.41 -21.04
N GLU A 389 -44.61 8.68 -21.29
CA GLU A 389 -44.59 9.26 -22.62
C GLU A 389 -44.26 10.75 -22.56
N VAL A 390 -43.38 11.22 -23.45
CA VAL A 390 -43.07 12.64 -23.62
C VAL A 390 -43.09 12.94 -25.11
N HIS A 391 -44.00 13.82 -25.53
CA HIS A 391 -44.09 14.28 -26.90
C HIS A 391 -43.60 15.72 -26.99
N ILE A 392 -42.65 16.01 -27.89
CA ILE A 392 -41.85 17.25 -27.88
C ILE A 392 -42.01 18.13 -29.12
N GLU A 393 -42.76 17.67 -30.13
CA GLU A 393 -43.02 18.43 -31.35
C GLU A 393 -44.49 18.30 -31.73
N GLY A 394 -45.12 19.37 -32.20
CA GLY A 394 -46.55 19.35 -32.48
C GLY A 394 -47.37 19.61 -31.22
N ASP A 395 -48.19 18.63 -30.81
CA ASP A 395 -48.85 18.68 -29.51
C ASP A 395 -47.85 18.20 -28.45
N GLU A 396 -47.40 19.11 -27.60
CA GLU A 396 -46.48 18.76 -26.51
C GLU A 396 -47.28 18.28 -25.30
N PHE A 397 -46.93 17.10 -24.79
CA PHE A 397 -47.55 16.56 -23.59
C PHE A 397 -46.62 15.60 -22.85
N VAL A 398 -46.94 15.36 -21.59
CA VAL A 398 -46.34 14.31 -20.76
C VAL A 398 -47.45 13.40 -20.26
N LYS A 399 -47.25 12.09 -20.39
CA LYS A 399 -48.15 11.08 -19.84
C LYS A 399 -47.50 10.41 -18.64
N PHE A 400 -48.24 10.36 -17.55
CA PHE A 400 -47.88 9.66 -16.32
C PHE A 400 -48.67 8.36 -16.19
N PHE A 401 -48.16 7.41 -15.41
CA PHE A 401 -48.82 6.17 -15.03
C PHE A 401 -48.66 5.93 -13.54
N ASN A 402 -49.75 5.59 -12.87
CA ASN A 402 -49.75 5.16 -11.48
C ASN A 402 -49.70 3.62 -11.40
N PRO A 403 -48.55 2.97 -11.16
CA PRO A 403 -48.47 1.52 -10.95
C PRO A 403 -49.07 1.06 -9.61
N GLY A 404 -49.44 1.98 -8.72
CA GLY A 404 -50.04 1.68 -7.43
C GLY A 404 -51.47 1.19 -7.52
N ASN A 405 -51.93 0.57 -6.44
CA ASN A 405 -53.31 0.11 -6.25
C ASN A 405 -54.20 1.16 -5.54
N THR A 406 -53.65 2.32 -5.18
CA THR A 406 -54.37 3.45 -4.60
C THR A 406 -54.28 4.68 -5.52
N PRO A 407 -55.31 5.55 -5.56
CA PRO A 407 -55.21 6.81 -6.28
C PRO A 407 -54.07 7.66 -5.71
N VAL A 408 -53.37 8.38 -6.58
CA VAL A 408 -52.28 9.29 -6.19
C VAL A 408 -52.67 10.72 -6.53
N SER A 409 -52.62 11.63 -5.54
CA SER A 409 -52.88 13.04 -5.79
C SER A 409 -51.68 13.69 -6.47
N LEU A 410 -51.90 14.58 -7.44
CA LEU A 410 -50.85 15.43 -8.02
C LEU A 410 -50.76 16.81 -7.35
N LYS A 411 -51.62 17.08 -6.37
CA LYS A 411 -51.65 18.37 -5.68
C LYS A 411 -50.29 18.65 -5.02
N ASP A 412 -49.83 19.89 -5.14
CA ASP A 412 -48.58 20.41 -4.60
C ASP A 412 -47.31 19.74 -5.19
N LYS A 413 -47.45 18.86 -6.19
CA LYS A 413 -46.32 18.34 -6.95
C LYS A 413 -45.84 19.35 -7.99
N TYR A 414 -44.61 19.18 -8.45
CA TYR A 414 -43.97 20.06 -9.41
C TYR A 414 -43.61 19.29 -10.68
N LEU A 415 -44.06 19.80 -11.82
CA LEU A 415 -43.57 19.39 -13.13
C LEU A 415 -42.47 20.35 -13.56
N ALA A 416 -41.30 19.83 -13.86
CA ALA A 416 -40.15 20.64 -14.25
C ALA A 416 -39.58 20.19 -15.58
N TYR A 417 -39.34 21.16 -16.47
CA TYR A 417 -38.57 20.93 -17.69
C TYR A 417 -37.20 21.61 -17.60
N PHE A 418 -36.17 20.87 -18.00
CA PHE A 418 -34.78 21.28 -18.02
C PHE A 418 -34.28 21.27 -19.46
N SER A 419 -33.83 22.43 -19.96
CA SER A 419 -33.13 22.45 -21.25
C SER A 419 -31.76 21.78 -21.14
N GLN A 420 -31.20 21.36 -22.27
CA GLN A 420 -29.96 20.59 -22.39
C GLN A 420 -28.87 20.89 -21.34
N ASN A 421 -28.57 22.17 -21.08
CA ASN A 421 -27.45 22.60 -20.25
C ASN A 421 -27.79 22.91 -18.79
N ARG A 422 -29.05 22.75 -18.38
CA ARG A 422 -29.49 23.06 -17.01
C ARG A 422 -29.09 21.98 -16.01
N LEU A 423 -29.05 22.36 -14.74
CA LEU A 423 -28.89 21.47 -13.60
C LEU A 423 -30.24 21.26 -12.91
N ILE A 424 -30.36 20.22 -12.09
CA ILE A 424 -31.64 19.83 -11.48
C ILE A 424 -32.27 20.91 -10.58
N LYS A 425 -31.44 21.80 -10.00
CA LYS A 425 -31.92 22.94 -9.21
C LYS A 425 -32.22 24.20 -10.04
N GLU A 426 -32.09 24.11 -11.36
CA GLU A 426 -32.27 25.23 -12.29
C GLU A 426 -33.25 24.87 -13.42
N PRO A 427 -34.51 24.53 -13.10
CA PRO A 427 -35.50 24.21 -14.13
C PRO A 427 -35.70 25.39 -15.09
N TYR A 428 -35.74 25.11 -16.39
CA TYR A 428 -36.05 26.11 -17.41
C TYR A 428 -37.54 26.50 -17.39
N ARG A 429 -38.39 25.54 -17.07
CA ARG A 429 -39.81 25.72 -16.73
C ARG A 429 -40.12 24.93 -15.48
N LEU A 430 -40.92 25.53 -14.60
CA LEU A 430 -41.37 24.90 -13.37
C LEU A 430 -42.86 25.23 -13.21
N TRP A 431 -43.68 24.19 -13.14
CA TRP A 431 -45.12 24.29 -12.97
C TRP A 431 -45.51 23.59 -11.67
N LYS A 432 -46.11 24.34 -10.74
CA LYS A 432 -46.73 23.78 -9.55
C LYS A 432 -48.14 23.32 -9.90
N ILE A 433 -48.48 22.10 -9.51
CA ILE A 433 -49.81 21.53 -9.74
C ILE A 433 -50.65 21.86 -8.50
N ASP A 434 -51.35 22.99 -8.53
CA ASP A 434 -52.16 23.47 -7.39
C ASP A 434 -53.60 22.90 -7.38
N GLU A 435 -53.97 22.15 -8.41
CA GLU A 435 -55.29 21.53 -8.54
C GLU A 435 -55.35 20.19 -7.81
N ASN A 436 -56.55 19.83 -7.33
CA ASN A 436 -56.81 18.53 -6.70
C ASN A 436 -56.92 17.41 -7.75
N LEU A 437 -55.92 17.31 -8.64
CA LEU A 437 -55.83 16.27 -9.67
C LEU A 437 -55.42 14.95 -9.03
N VAL A 438 -55.93 13.84 -9.58
CA VAL A 438 -55.70 12.49 -9.07
C VAL A 438 -55.47 11.53 -10.24
N ILE A 439 -54.41 10.72 -10.14
CA ILE A 439 -54.19 9.58 -11.04
C ILE A 439 -54.81 8.34 -10.39
N SER A 440 -55.83 7.78 -11.03
CA SER A 440 -56.46 6.54 -10.57
C SER A 440 -55.45 5.36 -10.54
N PRO A 441 -55.67 4.33 -9.71
CA PRO A 441 -54.84 3.13 -9.69
C PRO A 441 -54.68 2.53 -11.09
N ASN A 442 -53.48 2.07 -11.43
CA ASN A 442 -53.16 1.42 -12.71
C ASN A 442 -53.66 2.18 -13.95
N SER A 443 -53.70 3.52 -13.87
CA SER A 443 -54.24 4.39 -14.92
C SER A 443 -53.22 5.41 -15.37
N HIS A 444 -53.41 5.92 -16.59
CA HIS A 444 -52.61 7.01 -17.14
C HIS A 444 -53.23 8.38 -16.84
N PHE A 445 -52.40 9.41 -16.87
CA PHE A 445 -52.81 10.81 -16.77
C PHE A 445 -51.96 11.67 -17.71
N THR A 446 -52.59 12.46 -18.57
CA THR A 446 -51.93 13.23 -19.62
C THR A 446 -52.02 14.73 -19.33
N ILE A 447 -50.85 15.37 -19.22
CA ILE A 447 -50.74 16.82 -19.09
C ILE A 447 -50.30 17.38 -20.45
N ALA A 448 -51.18 18.13 -21.11
CA ALA A 448 -50.82 18.91 -22.29
C ALA A 448 -50.07 20.19 -21.89
N ILE A 449 -48.94 20.42 -22.56
CA ILE A 449 -48.09 21.59 -22.36
C ILE A 449 -48.40 22.63 -23.43
N CYS A 450 -48.50 22.22 -24.69
CA CYS A 450 -48.84 23.08 -25.83
C CYS A 450 -49.68 22.27 -26.83
N LEU A 451 -50.87 22.75 -27.18
CA LEU A 451 -51.74 22.12 -28.18
C LEU A 451 -51.84 23.02 -29.41
N LYS A 452 -51.91 22.41 -30.59
CA LYS A 452 -52.28 23.13 -31.81
C LYS A 452 -53.79 23.40 -31.85
N GLU A 453 -54.19 24.40 -32.64
CA GLU A 453 -55.60 24.76 -32.83
C GLU A 453 -56.43 23.60 -33.42
N ASP A 454 -55.80 22.73 -34.21
CA ASP A 454 -56.39 21.55 -34.83
C ASP A 454 -56.08 20.24 -34.08
N SER A 455 -55.57 20.33 -32.85
CA SER A 455 -55.25 19.15 -32.04
C SER A 455 -56.49 18.28 -31.80
N THR A 456 -56.30 16.97 -31.92
CA THR A 456 -57.30 15.96 -31.54
C THR A 456 -57.00 15.33 -30.18
N LEU A 457 -55.92 15.76 -29.52
CA LEU A 457 -55.55 15.27 -28.20
C LEU A 457 -56.57 15.78 -27.17
N ASN A 458 -57.11 14.86 -26.37
CA ASN A 458 -57.98 15.18 -25.25
C ASN A 458 -57.23 14.92 -23.93
N PRO A 459 -56.40 15.86 -23.45
CA PRO A 459 -55.61 15.65 -22.24
C PRO A 459 -56.51 15.66 -20.99
N ASP A 460 -56.05 14.99 -19.93
CA ASP A 460 -56.71 15.04 -18.62
C ASP A 460 -56.56 16.42 -17.97
N TRP A 461 -55.46 17.13 -18.30
CA TRP A 461 -55.21 18.49 -17.86
C TRP A 461 -54.34 19.27 -18.86
N GLN A 462 -54.50 20.58 -18.91
CA GLN A 462 -53.73 21.46 -19.80
C GLN A 462 -53.04 22.57 -19.01
N LEU A 463 -51.74 22.73 -19.22
CA LEU A 463 -50.98 23.83 -18.63
C LEU A 463 -51.37 25.17 -19.23
N LEU A 464 -51.55 26.14 -18.34
CA LEU A 464 -51.88 27.52 -18.69
C LEU A 464 -50.72 28.46 -18.35
N THR A 465 -50.61 29.56 -19.09
CA THR A 465 -49.71 30.66 -18.75
C THR A 465 -50.21 31.40 -17.50
N LYS A 466 -49.43 32.37 -17.01
CA LYS A 466 -49.82 33.22 -15.88
C LYS A 466 -51.10 34.02 -16.14
N GLU A 467 -51.42 34.25 -17.40
CA GLU A 467 -52.64 34.92 -17.86
C GLU A 467 -53.82 33.94 -18.06
N ASN A 468 -53.69 32.70 -17.59
CA ASN A 468 -54.71 31.65 -17.67
C ASN A 468 -55.10 31.30 -19.12
N LYS A 469 -54.11 31.26 -20.02
CA LYS A 469 -54.28 30.90 -21.44
C LYS A 469 -53.41 29.70 -21.80
N PRO A 470 -53.81 28.84 -22.76
CA PRO A 470 -52.93 27.82 -23.32
C PRO A 470 -51.63 28.41 -23.85
N TYR A 471 -50.53 27.66 -23.75
CA TYR A 471 -49.30 28.00 -24.46
C TYR A 471 -49.52 27.89 -25.98
N SER A 472 -49.14 28.94 -26.72
CA SER A 472 -49.23 28.99 -28.18
C SER A 472 -47.92 28.63 -28.89
N LYS A 473 -46.89 28.24 -28.13
CA LYS A 473 -45.56 27.90 -28.64
C LYS A 473 -45.01 26.70 -27.89
N ALA A 474 -44.24 25.89 -28.62
CA ALA A 474 -43.43 24.81 -28.07
C ALA A 474 -42.60 25.26 -26.86
N GLN A 475 -42.63 24.45 -25.81
CA GLN A 475 -41.93 24.63 -24.54
C GLN A 475 -40.84 23.58 -24.31
N ILE A 476 -40.87 22.45 -25.02
CA ILE A 476 -39.90 21.36 -24.89
C ILE A 476 -38.99 21.33 -26.11
N ALA A 477 -37.68 21.22 -25.90
CA ALA A 477 -36.69 21.12 -26.97
C ALA A 477 -36.31 19.66 -27.31
N SER A 478 -35.65 19.46 -28.45
CA SER A 478 -35.12 18.17 -28.91
C SER A 478 -34.07 17.54 -27.98
N ASP A 479 -33.44 18.33 -27.13
CA ASP A 479 -32.55 17.89 -26.06
C ASP A 479 -33.00 18.51 -24.74
N GLY A 480 -33.32 17.67 -23.76
CA GLY A 480 -33.79 18.15 -22.46
C GLY A 480 -34.16 17.05 -21.50
N ALA A 481 -34.78 17.43 -20.39
CA ALA A 481 -35.28 16.50 -19.40
C ALA A 481 -36.61 17.00 -18.83
N ILE A 482 -37.45 16.07 -18.42
CA ILE A 482 -38.70 16.36 -17.70
C ILE A 482 -38.78 15.50 -16.46
N GLY A 483 -39.14 16.11 -15.33
CA GLY A 483 -39.23 15.42 -14.05
C GLY A 483 -40.45 15.84 -13.26
N LEU A 484 -40.94 14.91 -12.45
CA LEU A 484 -42.00 15.12 -11.48
C LEU A 484 -41.40 15.06 -10.07
N PHE A 485 -41.74 16.03 -9.23
CA PHE A 485 -41.16 16.20 -7.90
C PHE A 485 -42.25 16.40 -6.84
N ASP A 486 -42.02 15.86 -5.64
CA ASP A 486 -42.90 16.07 -4.46
C ASP A 486 -42.66 17.42 -3.77
N CYS A 487 -41.64 18.15 -4.18
CA CYS A 487 -41.26 19.45 -3.63
C CYS A 487 -40.69 20.36 -4.73
N ASP A 488 -40.40 21.63 -4.40
CA ASP A 488 -39.73 22.52 -5.34
C ASP A 488 -38.28 22.05 -5.61
N PRO A 489 -37.95 21.58 -6.82
CA PRO A 489 -36.62 21.08 -7.14
C PRO A 489 -35.53 22.15 -7.06
N LYS A 490 -35.87 23.45 -7.05
CA LYS A 490 -34.89 24.52 -6.82
C LYS A 490 -34.28 24.45 -5.43
N GLU A 491 -35.07 24.04 -4.45
CA GLU A 491 -34.64 23.96 -3.04
C GLU A 491 -33.95 22.62 -2.76
N GLU A 492 -34.63 21.50 -3.06
CA GLU A 492 -34.16 20.17 -2.63
C GLU A 492 -33.49 19.33 -3.72
N GLY A 493 -33.67 19.68 -5.00
CA GLY A 493 -33.10 18.93 -6.13
C GLY A 493 -33.57 17.48 -6.19
N GLU A 494 -32.63 16.54 -6.25
CA GLU A 494 -32.91 15.10 -6.41
C GLU A 494 -33.67 14.47 -5.23
N LYS A 495 -33.59 15.06 -4.03
CA LYS A 495 -34.14 14.45 -2.81
C LYS A 495 -35.64 14.20 -2.86
N CYS A 496 -36.37 15.05 -3.61
CA CYS A 496 -37.82 14.93 -3.76
C CYS A 496 -38.25 14.50 -5.17
N LYS A 497 -37.32 14.00 -5.99
CA LYS A 497 -37.65 13.38 -7.29
C LYS A 497 -38.67 12.25 -7.07
N ILE A 498 -39.70 12.22 -7.90
CA ILE A 498 -40.62 11.08 -8.03
C ILE A 498 -40.17 10.24 -9.23
N ASP A 499 -40.08 10.87 -10.40
CA ASP A 499 -39.55 10.28 -11.63
C ASP A 499 -38.93 11.37 -12.52
N LEU A 500 -37.98 10.99 -13.36
CA LEU A 500 -37.21 11.88 -14.21
C LEU A 500 -36.80 11.17 -15.50
N VAL A 501 -37.02 11.80 -16.64
CA VAL A 501 -36.46 11.35 -17.91
C VAL A 501 -35.67 12.47 -18.57
N GLY A 502 -34.38 12.23 -18.79
CA GLY A 502 -33.52 13.04 -19.64
C GLY A 502 -33.23 12.34 -20.96
N TRP A 503 -33.06 13.11 -22.04
CA TRP A 503 -32.79 12.58 -23.37
C TRP A 503 -31.81 13.43 -24.17
N GLY A 504 -31.23 12.79 -25.20
CA GLY A 504 -30.25 13.41 -26.06
C GLY A 504 -29.02 13.85 -25.26
N LYS A 505 -28.72 15.15 -25.28
CA LYS A 505 -27.55 15.74 -24.60
C LYS A 505 -27.88 16.39 -23.25
N ALA A 506 -29.01 16.07 -22.63
CA ALA A 506 -29.39 16.64 -21.34
C ALA A 506 -28.38 16.31 -20.24
N LYS A 507 -28.18 17.25 -19.30
CA LYS A 507 -27.37 17.04 -18.08
C LYS A 507 -28.18 16.52 -16.89
N VAL A 508 -29.51 16.59 -16.96
CA VAL A 508 -30.43 16.11 -15.93
C VAL A 508 -31.05 14.83 -16.44
N PHE A 509 -30.74 13.71 -15.79
CA PHE A 509 -31.23 12.36 -16.09
C PHE A 509 -31.00 11.52 -14.85
N GLU A 510 -31.49 10.28 -14.83
CA GLU A 510 -31.31 9.41 -13.66
C GLU A 510 -29.91 8.80 -13.58
N ARG A 511 -29.55 7.97 -14.57
CA ARG A 511 -28.21 7.37 -14.67
C ARG A 511 -27.55 7.64 -16.01
N GLU A 512 -28.28 7.43 -17.11
CA GLU A 512 -27.86 7.78 -18.47
C GLU A 512 -29.07 8.33 -19.23
N PRO A 513 -28.89 9.33 -20.12
CA PRO A 513 -29.98 9.90 -20.89
C PRO A 513 -30.49 8.91 -21.96
N ALA A 514 -31.78 8.98 -22.27
CA ALA A 514 -32.37 8.24 -23.38
C ALA A 514 -31.79 8.69 -24.73
N LEU A 515 -31.57 7.75 -25.65
CA LEU A 515 -31.20 8.06 -27.02
C LEU A 515 -32.38 8.73 -27.73
N PHE A 516 -32.14 9.90 -28.31
CA PHE A 516 -33.15 10.66 -29.05
C PHE A 516 -32.61 11.06 -30.43
N PRO A 517 -32.84 10.24 -31.47
CA PRO A 517 -32.40 10.52 -32.83
C PRO A 517 -33.02 11.82 -33.38
N LYS A 518 -32.31 12.48 -34.29
CA LYS A 518 -32.82 13.68 -34.96
C LYS A 518 -34.09 13.34 -35.75
N GLY A 519 -35.18 14.07 -35.50
CA GLY A 519 -36.47 13.90 -36.17
C GLY A 519 -37.46 13.00 -35.44
N SER A 520 -37.07 12.37 -34.33
CA SER A 520 -38.03 11.78 -33.39
C SER A 520 -38.84 12.88 -32.71
N THR A 521 -40.12 12.59 -32.43
CA THR A 521 -41.03 13.53 -31.75
C THR A 521 -41.51 12.98 -30.41
N LEU A 522 -41.24 11.70 -30.14
CA LEU A 522 -41.82 10.96 -29.03
C LEU A 522 -40.77 10.15 -28.27
N LEU A 523 -40.79 10.24 -26.94
CA LEU A 523 -40.14 9.31 -26.03
C LEU A 523 -41.20 8.42 -25.39
N LEU A 524 -41.04 7.11 -25.51
CA LEU A 524 -41.91 6.12 -24.90
C LEU A 524 -41.13 5.27 -23.91
N ARG A 525 -41.65 5.14 -22.68
CA ARG A 525 -41.10 4.21 -21.69
C ARG A 525 -41.36 2.78 -22.17
N LYS A 526 -40.32 1.96 -22.22
CA LYS A 526 -40.36 0.55 -22.58
C LYS A 526 -41.21 -0.20 -21.54
N GLY A 527 -41.94 -1.21 -22.03
CA GLY A 527 -42.74 -2.07 -21.18
C GLY A 527 -42.57 -3.54 -21.54
N ILE A 528 -42.72 -4.39 -20.53
CA ILE A 528 -42.75 -5.85 -20.66
C ILE A 528 -44.07 -6.31 -20.06
N ASN A 529 -44.89 -7.04 -20.82
CA ASN A 529 -46.16 -7.61 -20.35
C ASN A 529 -47.13 -6.58 -19.71
N SER A 530 -47.27 -5.41 -20.34
CA SER A 530 -48.12 -4.30 -19.84
C SER A 530 -47.64 -3.63 -18.55
N SER A 531 -46.44 -3.97 -18.05
CA SER A 531 -45.76 -3.22 -17.00
C SER A 531 -44.67 -2.34 -17.61
N TYR A 532 -44.57 -1.11 -17.15
CA TYR A 532 -43.46 -0.23 -17.51
C TYR A 532 -42.18 -0.65 -16.80
N GLN A 533 -41.06 -0.54 -17.51
CA GLN A 533 -39.73 -0.76 -16.96
C GLN A 533 -39.24 0.54 -16.30
N ASP A 534 -38.67 0.41 -15.10
CA ASP A 534 -38.09 1.52 -14.35
C ASP A 534 -36.85 1.05 -13.60
N THR A 535 -35.68 1.24 -14.20
CA THR A 535 -34.38 0.77 -13.69
C THR A 535 -33.52 1.91 -13.15
N ASP A 536 -34.13 3.07 -12.93
CA ASP A 536 -33.45 4.35 -12.68
C ASP A 536 -32.39 4.65 -13.76
N ASN A 537 -32.62 4.21 -15.01
CA ASN A 537 -31.73 4.47 -16.13
C ASN A 537 -32.53 4.73 -17.42
N ASN A 538 -32.64 6.00 -17.79
CA ASN A 538 -33.44 6.43 -18.93
C ASN A 538 -33.02 5.81 -20.28
N LEU A 539 -31.73 5.48 -20.47
CA LEU A 539 -31.26 4.76 -21.65
C LEU A 539 -31.92 3.38 -21.80
N ASN A 540 -32.05 2.68 -20.69
CA ASN A 540 -32.68 1.36 -20.65
C ASN A 540 -34.20 1.48 -20.68
N ASP A 541 -34.74 2.50 -20.02
CA ASP A 541 -36.16 2.60 -19.74
C ASP A 541 -36.95 3.26 -20.88
N PHE A 542 -36.33 4.02 -21.78
CA PHE A 542 -37.03 4.73 -22.86
C PHE A 542 -36.50 4.38 -24.26
N GLU A 543 -37.38 4.54 -25.24
CA GLU A 543 -37.06 4.53 -26.67
C GLU A 543 -37.69 5.74 -27.36
N ALA A 544 -36.98 6.29 -28.35
CA ALA A 544 -37.50 7.37 -29.18
C ALA A 544 -38.25 6.80 -30.40
N ARG A 545 -39.35 7.44 -30.79
CA ARG A 545 -40.16 7.09 -31.95
C ARG A 545 -40.35 8.28 -32.90
#